data_AF-A0A1Z5JA16-F1
#
_entry.id   AF-A0A1Z5JA16-F1
#
_cell.length_a   1.000
_cell.length_b   1.000
_cell.length_c   1.000
_cell.angle_alpha   90.00
_cell.angle_beta   90.00
_cell.angle_gamma   90.00
#
_symmetry.space_group_name_H-M   'P 1'
#
loop_
_entity.id
_entity.type
_entity.pdbx_description
1 polymer ?
#
loop_
_entity_poly.entity_id
_entity_poly.type
_entity_poly.pdbx_seq_one_letter_code
_entity_poly.pdbx_strand_id
1 'polypeptide(L)'
;MIANLFNTDKQSLPSLPKDVKEAVRKCREATQEALKNRISRMDIEFPVGTKFNVEKSGSKSKGPPTLQEFQRSDRELARLFVEMFQPVGGDRIAVIFKEDEQAEQAKKLWKGDASAASRILALNRGKKQRTGKKSLGFANKLAAELEEEKSSGPFALPENIEVALFISPGPKELVVVEKICNQVGDGTLVVLLNTRLGSISNFGSAAATKLFTQTFESVFHLAAAPQDAAPNCLLHRAYPMDWVLARKPAVGPPKSFGRWSQRPTLEECASTFQSLQLSEVERGVENVVENVASWLK
;
A
#
# COMPACT_ATOMS: atom_id res chain seq x y z
N MET A 1 12.06 -25.20 25.78
CA MET A 1 10.86 -25.58 25.00
C MET A 1 11.03 -25.05 23.58
N ILE A 2 11.78 -25.77 22.75
CA ILE A 2 11.94 -25.48 21.31
C ILE A 2 11.56 -26.78 20.62
N ALA A 3 10.29 -26.92 20.26
CA ALA A 3 9.79 -28.05 19.50
C ALA A 3 8.53 -27.58 18.77
N ASN A 4 8.68 -27.23 17.48
CA ASN A 4 7.66 -27.25 16.44
C ASN A 4 8.22 -26.70 15.11
N LEU A 5 9.37 -27.22 14.64
CA LEU A 5 10.00 -26.69 13.42
C LEU A 5 9.78 -27.52 12.15
N PHE A 6 9.28 -28.76 12.22
CA PHE A 6 9.06 -29.55 11.01
C PHE A 6 7.86 -30.49 11.16
N ASN A 7 6.65 -29.95 11.20
CA ASN A 7 5.49 -30.75 10.79
C ASN A 7 5.36 -30.61 9.26
N THR A 8 5.96 -31.55 8.56
CA THR A 8 5.98 -31.68 7.11
C THR A 8 4.66 -32.24 6.59
N ASP A 9 3.56 -31.51 6.81
CA ASP A 9 2.51 -31.58 5.82
C ASP A 9 3.07 -30.94 4.55
N LYS A 10 3.21 -31.74 3.48
CA LYS A 10 3.50 -31.27 2.11
C LYS A 10 2.34 -30.42 1.55
N GLN A 11 1.74 -29.53 2.35
CA GLN A 11 1.00 -28.41 1.82
C GLN A 11 2.03 -27.52 1.12
N SER A 12 1.98 -27.50 -0.21
CA SER A 12 2.79 -26.61 -1.02
C SER A 12 2.73 -25.20 -0.45
N LEU A 13 3.89 -24.65 -0.07
CA LEU A 13 3.96 -23.27 0.40
C LEU A 13 3.26 -22.35 -0.61
N PRO A 14 2.54 -21.31 -0.16
CA PRO A 14 1.90 -20.37 -1.05
C PRO A 14 2.90 -19.85 -2.09
N SER A 15 2.52 -19.95 -3.36
CA SER A 15 3.35 -19.50 -4.46
C SER A 15 3.30 -17.98 -4.55
N LEU A 16 4.45 -17.36 -4.82
CA LEU A 16 4.49 -15.94 -5.12
C LEU A 16 3.83 -15.68 -6.48
N PRO A 17 3.22 -14.50 -6.68
CA PRO A 17 2.75 -14.11 -7.98
C PRO A 17 3.92 -14.02 -8.98
N LYS A 18 3.69 -14.53 -10.19
CA LYS A 18 4.69 -14.55 -11.27
C LYS A 18 4.81 -13.20 -11.98
N ASP A 19 3.72 -12.44 -12.01
CA ASP A 19 3.63 -11.14 -12.67
C ASP A 19 2.66 -10.21 -11.91
N VAL A 20 2.55 -8.96 -12.37
CA VAL A 20 1.65 -7.95 -11.78
C VAL A 20 0.19 -8.38 -11.85
N LYS A 21 -0.24 -9.05 -12.93
CA LYS A 21 -1.64 -9.44 -13.11
C LYS A 21 -2.03 -10.50 -12.09
N GLU A 22 -1.16 -11.48 -11.86
CA GLU A 22 -1.35 -12.49 -10.83
C GLU A 22 -1.32 -11.87 -9.43
N ALA A 23 -0.42 -10.92 -9.18
CA ALA A 23 -0.35 -10.21 -7.90
C ALA A 23 -1.63 -9.41 -7.62
N VAL A 24 -2.15 -8.67 -8.60
CA VAL A 24 -3.43 -7.95 -8.50
C VAL A 24 -4.59 -8.91 -8.30
N ARG A 25 -4.63 -10.04 -9.03
CA ARG A 25 -5.67 -11.06 -8.85
C ARG A 25 -5.66 -11.62 -7.42
N LYS A 26 -4.49 -12.04 -6.91
CA LYS A 26 -4.33 -12.54 -5.53
C LYS A 26 -4.70 -11.50 -4.49
N CYS A 27 -4.37 -10.22 -4.72
CA CYS A 27 -4.77 -9.12 -3.84
C CYS A 27 -6.30 -8.91 -3.80
N ARG A 28 -6.97 -8.97 -4.96
CA ARG A 28 -8.44 -8.90 -5.04
C ARG A 28 -9.09 -10.07 -4.31
N GLU A 29 -8.60 -11.30 -4.53
CA GLU A 29 -9.07 -12.51 -3.83
C GLU A 29 -8.89 -12.38 -2.31
N ALA A 30 -7.72 -11.92 -1.85
CA ALA A 30 -7.44 -11.72 -0.44
C ALA A 30 -8.31 -10.65 0.20
N THR A 31 -8.57 -9.54 -0.52
CA THR A 31 -9.44 -8.46 -0.04
C THR A 31 -10.89 -8.93 0.07
N GLN A 32 -11.38 -9.68 -0.92
CA GLN A 32 -12.72 -10.27 -0.87
C GLN A 32 -12.88 -11.21 0.32
N GLU A 33 -11.88 -12.04 0.61
CA GLU A 33 -11.91 -12.95 1.75
C GLU A 33 -11.85 -12.19 3.09
N ALA A 34 -11.03 -11.16 3.19
CA ALA A 34 -10.99 -10.27 4.35
C ALA A 34 -12.34 -9.59 4.60
N LEU A 35 -13.03 -9.13 3.55
CA LEU A 35 -14.37 -8.55 3.66
C LEU A 35 -15.41 -9.56 4.16
N LYS A 36 -15.38 -10.81 3.66
CA LYS A 36 -16.28 -11.88 4.16
C LYS A 36 -16.06 -12.14 5.66
N ASN A 37 -14.82 -12.05 6.11
CA ASN A 37 -14.44 -12.18 7.52
C ASN A 37 -14.61 -10.89 8.32
N ARG A 38 -15.28 -9.87 7.76
CA ARG A 38 -15.62 -8.59 8.40
C ARG A 38 -14.41 -7.80 8.87
N ILE A 39 -13.27 -7.94 8.18
CA ILE A 39 -12.09 -7.12 8.43
C ILE A 39 -12.35 -5.71 7.88
N SER A 40 -12.41 -4.71 8.78
CA SER A 40 -12.70 -3.30 8.46
C SER A 40 -11.44 -2.41 8.40
N ARG A 41 -10.28 -2.95 8.78
CA ARG A 41 -8.98 -2.25 8.85
C ARG A 41 -7.96 -3.06 8.08
N MET A 42 -7.62 -2.61 6.88
CA MET A 42 -6.78 -3.37 5.95
C MET A 42 -5.50 -2.62 5.62
N ASP A 43 -4.38 -3.32 5.66
CA ASP A 43 -3.09 -2.88 5.13
C ASP A 43 -2.74 -3.69 3.88
N ILE A 44 -2.41 -2.98 2.81
CA ILE A 44 -2.13 -3.56 1.50
C ILE A 44 -0.87 -2.93 0.94
N GLU A 45 0.09 -3.79 0.62
CA GLU A 45 1.43 -3.38 0.26
C GLU A 45 1.90 -4.11 -1.00
N PHE A 46 2.26 -3.36 -2.03
CA PHE A 46 2.90 -3.84 -3.26
C PHE A 46 4.34 -3.34 -3.34
N PRO A 47 5.23 -3.87 -4.19
CA PRO A 47 6.56 -3.28 -4.36
C PRO A 47 6.48 -1.83 -4.83
N VAL A 48 7.41 -0.99 -4.35
CA VAL A 48 7.44 0.43 -4.70
C VAL A 48 7.68 0.58 -6.21
N GLY A 49 6.88 1.42 -6.88
CA GLY A 49 7.03 1.67 -8.32
C GLY A 49 6.47 0.56 -9.21
N THR A 50 5.62 -0.31 -8.67
CA THR A 50 4.90 -1.33 -9.45
C THR A 50 4.09 -0.65 -10.57
N LYS A 51 4.20 -1.18 -11.79
CA LYS A 51 3.48 -0.66 -12.96
C LYS A 51 2.25 -1.52 -13.20
N PHE A 52 1.10 -1.06 -12.70
CA PHE A 52 -0.17 -1.78 -12.85
C PHE A 52 -0.79 -1.58 -14.24
N ASN A 53 -0.29 -0.60 -15.00
CA ASN A 53 -0.70 -0.29 -16.38
C ASN A 53 -2.18 0.14 -16.48
N VAL A 54 -2.67 0.80 -15.42
CA VAL A 54 -4.03 1.37 -15.41
C VAL A 54 -4.03 2.77 -16.01
N GLU A 55 -2.98 3.56 -15.77
CA GLU A 55 -2.78 4.84 -16.44
C GLU A 55 -1.97 4.63 -17.73
N LYS A 56 -2.29 5.38 -18.79
CA LYS A 56 -1.50 5.36 -20.04
C LYS A 56 -0.10 5.92 -19.74
N SER A 57 0.92 5.07 -19.79
CA SER A 57 2.31 5.48 -19.58
C SER A 57 2.91 6.17 -20.80
N GLY A 58 3.71 7.21 -20.59
CA GLY A 58 4.78 7.58 -21.52
C GLY A 58 5.86 6.49 -21.61
N SER A 59 6.81 6.64 -22.54
CA SER A 59 7.89 5.69 -22.84
C SER A 59 8.58 5.09 -21.61
N LYS A 60 9.00 3.81 -21.71
CA LYS A 60 9.75 3.10 -20.66
C LYS A 60 11.02 3.87 -20.27
N SER A 61 11.01 4.45 -19.07
CA SER A 61 12.19 5.01 -18.42
C SER A 61 13.25 3.91 -18.21
N LYS A 62 14.49 4.15 -18.65
CA LYS A 62 15.67 3.36 -18.29
C LYS A 62 16.36 4.08 -17.12
N GLY A 63 16.22 3.58 -15.90
CA GLY A 63 16.84 4.17 -14.72
C GLY A 63 16.18 3.71 -13.42
N PRO A 64 16.72 4.14 -12.25
CA PRO A 64 16.02 4.00 -10.98
C PRO A 64 14.66 4.72 -11.06
N PRO A 65 13.61 4.20 -10.39
CA PRO A 65 12.30 4.82 -10.45
C PRO A 65 12.33 6.26 -9.93
N THR A 66 11.72 7.16 -10.67
CA THR A 66 11.57 8.57 -10.27
C THR A 66 10.46 8.74 -9.23
N LEU A 67 10.45 9.88 -8.52
CA LEU A 67 9.34 10.23 -7.63
C LEU A 67 7.99 10.18 -8.35
N GLN A 68 7.91 10.65 -9.61
CA GLN A 68 6.69 10.60 -10.41
C GLN A 68 6.24 9.16 -10.71
N GLU A 69 7.19 8.23 -10.92
CA GLU A 69 6.86 6.81 -11.11
C GLU A 69 6.31 6.19 -9.82
N PHE A 70 6.81 6.59 -8.65
CA PHE A 70 6.24 6.17 -7.36
C PHE A 70 4.84 6.72 -7.15
N GLN A 71 4.65 8.03 -7.35
CA GLN A 71 3.33 8.66 -7.24
C GLN A 71 2.32 8.05 -8.22
N ARG A 72 2.77 7.69 -9.42
CA ARG A 72 1.94 6.99 -10.40
C ARG A 72 1.58 5.58 -9.94
N SER A 73 2.54 4.79 -9.47
CA SER A 73 2.28 3.45 -8.92
C SER A 73 1.20 3.50 -7.83
N ASP A 74 1.29 4.48 -6.94
CA ASP A 74 0.33 4.69 -5.85
C ASP A 74 -1.06 5.06 -6.35
N ARG A 75 -1.16 5.97 -7.33
CA ARG A 75 -2.45 6.28 -7.98
C ARG A 75 -3.04 5.09 -8.73
N GLU A 76 -2.22 4.34 -9.46
CA GLU A 76 -2.70 3.17 -10.19
C GLU A 76 -3.22 2.09 -9.23
N LEU A 77 -2.55 1.87 -8.10
CA LEU A 77 -3.04 0.99 -7.04
C LEU A 77 -4.36 1.51 -6.47
N ALA A 78 -4.44 2.79 -6.12
CA ALA A 78 -5.68 3.41 -5.66
C ALA A 78 -6.82 3.23 -6.65
N ARG A 79 -6.52 3.39 -7.95
CA ARG A 79 -7.48 3.24 -9.05
C ARG A 79 -8.03 1.82 -9.17
N LEU A 80 -7.20 0.80 -8.97
CA LEU A 80 -7.62 -0.61 -8.92
C LEU A 80 -8.60 -0.86 -7.77
N PHE A 81 -8.36 -0.23 -6.62
CA PHE A 81 -9.22 -0.35 -5.45
C PHE A 81 -10.54 0.40 -5.63
N VAL A 82 -10.52 1.58 -6.24
CA VAL A 82 -11.74 2.31 -6.63
C VAL A 82 -12.60 1.44 -7.55
N GLU A 83 -12.01 0.80 -8.56
CA GLU A 83 -12.70 -0.13 -9.46
C GLU A 83 -13.34 -1.29 -8.69
N MET A 84 -12.57 -1.93 -7.80
CA MET A 84 -13.02 -3.08 -7.00
C MET A 84 -14.21 -2.72 -6.10
N PHE A 85 -14.23 -1.50 -5.56
CA PHE A 85 -15.28 -1.03 -4.67
C PHE A 85 -16.43 -0.29 -5.36
N GLN A 86 -16.42 -0.13 -6.69
CA GLN A 86 -17.53 0.53 -7.41
C GLN A 86 -18.93 0.02 -7.06
N PRO A 87 -19.17 -1.27 -6.75
CA PRO A 87 -20.50 -1.74 -6.34
C PRO A 87 -21.10 -1.03 -5.11
N VAL A 88 -20.29 -0.38 -4.26
CA VAL A 88 -20.79 0.39 -3.10
C VAL A 88 -21.31 1.78 -3.49
N GLY A 89 -21.05 2.22 -4.72
CA GLY A 89 -21.34 3.58 -5.19
C GLY A 89 -20.13 4.50 -5.07
N GLY A 90 -19.74 5.12 -6.18
CA GLY A 90 -18.53 5.96 -6.24
C GLY A 90 -18.54 7.15 -5.30
N ASP A 91 -19.71 7.72 -5.01
CA ASP A 91 -19.86 8.82 -4.05
C ASP A 91 -19.63 8.41 -2.59
N ARG A 92 -19.61 7.10 -2.29
CA ARG A 92 -19.31 6.50 -0.97
C ARG A 92 -17.86 6.05 -0.82
N ILE A 93 -17.03 6.23 -1.86
CA ILE A 93 -15.61 5.90 -1.85
C ILE A 93 -14.82 7.20 -1.73
N ALA A 94 -13.98 7.32 -0.70
CA ALA A 94 -13.00 8.39 -0.57
C ALA A 94 -11.60 7.87 -0.88
N VAL A 95 -10.89 8.55 -1.78
CA VAL A 95 -9.47 8.32 -2.05
C VAL A 95 -8.68 9.49 -1.51
N ILE A 96 -7.85 9.23 -0.52
CA ILE A 96 -7.16 10.26 0.25
C ILE A 96 -5.67 10.14 -0.02
N PHE A 97 -5.14 11.11 -0.76
CA PHE A 97 -3.70 11.24 -0.99
C PHE A 97 -3.03 12.04 0.13
N LYS A 98 -1.72 11.84 0.29
CA LYS A 98 -0.92 12.64 1.20
C LYS A 98 -0.88 14.12 0.79
N GLU A 99 -0.59 14.38 -0.49
CA GLU A 99 -0.37 15.73 -1.02
C GLU A 99 -1.46 16.15 -2.02
N ASP A 100 -1.79 17.45 -2.04
CA ASP A 100 -2.77 18.04 -2.97
C ASP A 100 -2.42 17.79 -4.44
N GLU A 101 -1.13 17.82 -4.78
CA GLU A 101 -0.66 17.58 -6.15
C GLU A 101 -1.06 16.19 -6.66
N GLN A 102 -0.92 15.14 -5.84
CA GLN A 102 -1.30 13.78 -6.22
C GLN A 102 -2.82 13.66 -6.41
N ALA A 103 -3.60 14.28 -5.52
CA ALA A 103 -5.05 14.30 -5.60
C ALA A 103 -5.54 15.01 -6.88
N GLU A 104 -4.97 16.17 -7.21
CA GLU A 104 -5.32 16.90 -8.44
C GLU A 104 -4.92 16.14 -9.71
N GLN A 105 -3.76 15.47 -9.70
CA GLN A 105 -3.37 14.58 -10.81
C GLN A 105 -4.36 13.42 -10.98
N ALA A 106 -4.77 12.76 -9.89
CA ALA A 106 -5.78 11.70 -9.94
C ALA A 106 -7.12 12.21 -10.48
N LYS A 107 -7.62 13.35 -9.97
CA LYS A 107 -8.85 13.99 -10.49
C LYS A 107 -8.80 14.25 -11.98
N LYS A 108 -7.67 14.73 -12.49
CA LYS A 108 -7.48 15.01 -13.92
C LYS A 108 -7.49 13.72 -14.75
N LEU A 109 -6.77 12.69 -14.30
CA LEU A 109 -6.58 11.46 -15.05
C LEU A 109 -7.82 10.57 -15.05
N TRP A 110 -8.58 10.58 -13.96
CA TRP A 110 -9.77 9.74 -13.79
C TRP A 110 -11.06 10.45 -14.24
N LYS A 111 -10.95 11.69 -14.71
CA LYS A 111 -12.10 12.47 -15.17
C LYS A 111 -12.80 11.78 -16.34
N GLY A 112 -14.10 11.52 -16.17
CA GLY A 112 -14.94 10.91 -17.20
C GLY A 112 -14.84 9.39 -17.28
N ASP A 113 -14.03 8.76 -16.43
CA ASP A 113 -13.99 7.30 -16.28
C ASP A 113 -15.01 6.88 -15.23
N ALA A 114 -16.13 6.30 -15.67
CA ALA A 114 -17.21 5.86 -14.80
C ALA A 114 -16.75 4.79 -13.79
N SER A 115 -15.77 3.97 -14.15
CA SER A 115 -15.24 2.94 -13.25
C SER A 115 -14.26 3.52 -12.21
N ALA A 116 -13.98 4.83 -12.28
CA ALA A 116 -13.12 5.58 -11.37
C ALA A 116 -13.90 6.56 -10.45
N ALA A 117 -15.24 6.49 -10.46
CA ALA A 117 -16.06 7.40 -9.69
C ALA A 117 -15.71 7.30 -8.19
N SER A 118 -15.23 8.41 -7.62
CA SER A 118 -14.75 8.48 -6.23
C SER A 118 -14.63 9.94 -5.77
N ARG A 119 -14.65 10.17 -4.45
CA ARG A 119 -14.28 11.45 -3.83
C ARG A 119 -12.77 11.50 -3.60
N ILE A 120 -12.06 12.28 -4.41
CA ILE A 120 -10.60 12.41 -4.30
C ILE A 120 -10.23 13.59 -3.40
N LEU A 121 -9.49 13.32 -2.34
CA LEU A 121 -9.12 14.25 -1.27
C LEU A 121 -7.60 14.24 -1.04
N ALA A 122 -7.11 15.26 -0.34
CA ALA A 122 -5.73 15.33 0.15
C ALA A 122 -5.70 15.68 1.64
N LEU A 123 -4.79 15.07 2.39
CA LEU A 123 -4.55 15.36 3.81
C LEU A 123 -3.85 16.72 3.96
N ASN A 124 -2.74 16.90 3.26
CA ASN A 124 -1.99 18.15 3.26
C ASN A 124 -2.54 19.03 2.13
N ARG A 125 -3.55 19.83 2.44
CA ARG A 125 -3.94 20.95 1.58
C ARG A 125 -2.85 22.00 1.68
N GLY A 126 -1.89 21.95 0.74
CA GLY A 126 -0.88 22.99 0.63
C GLY A 126 -1.57 24.35 0.62
N LYS A 127 -1.09 25.29 1.44
CA LYS A 127 -1.51 26.70 1.32
C LYS A 127 -1.19 27.09 -0.12
N LYS A 128 -2.19 27.16 -1.00
CA LYS A 128 -1.99 27.64 -2.36
C LYS A 128 -1.44 29.06 -2.23
N GLN A 129 -0.13 29.23 -2.32
CA GLN A 129 0.44 30.54 -2.61
C GLN A 129 -0.19 30.92 -3.95
N ARG A 130 -1.16 31.84 -3.93
CA ARG A 130 -1.79 32.39 -5.11
C ARG A 130 -0.73 33.20 -5.87
N THR A 131 0.15 32.51 -6.59
CA THR A 131 1.08 33.11 -7.54
C THR A 131 0.27 33.51 -8.77
N GLY A 132 -0.19 34.77 -8.75
CA GLY A 132 -0.68 35.49 -9.92
C GLY A 132 -2.15 35.28 -10.25
N LYS A 133 -3.00 36.22 -9.82
CA LYS A 133 -4.11 36.72 -10.66
C LYS A 133 -4.57 38.09 -10.18
N LYS A 134 -4.59 39.02 -11.16
CA LYS A 134 -5.19 40.36 -11.24
C LYS A 134 -6.02 40.78 -10.02
N SER A 135 -5.75 41.99 -9.52
CA SER A 135 -6.46 42.68 -8.43
C SER A 135 -7.96 42.40 -8.39
N LEU A 136 -8.36 41.34 -7.67
CA LEU A 136 -9.74 41.17 -7.24
C LEU A 136 -9.97 42.16 -6.10
N GLY A 137 -11.10 42.88 -6.15
CA GLY A 137 -11.49 43.85 -5.13
C GLY A 137 -11.52 43.24 -3.73
N PHE A 138 -11.25 44.09 -2.73
CA PHE A 138 -11.07 43.75 -1.31
C PHE A 138 -12.21 42.85 -0.76
N ALA A 139 -13.46 43.06 -1.19
CA ALA A 139 -14.61 42.28 -0.76
C ALA A 139 -14.56 40.79 -1.18
N ASN A 140 -14.09 40.49 -2.40
CA ASN A 140 -13.97 39.11 -2.87
C ASN A 140 -12.77 38.38 -2.25
N LYS A 141 -11.76 39.15 -1.81
CA LYS A 141 -10.62 38.59 -1.07
C LYS A 141 -11.04 38.19 0.35
N LEU A 142 -11.80 39.06 1.02
CA LEU A 142 -12.30 38.80 2.38
C LEU A 142 -13.30 37.64 2.41
N ALA A 143 -14.17 37.50 1.41
CA ALA A 143 -15.08 36.36 1.29
C ALA A 143 -14.35 35.03 1.05
N ALA A 144 -13.31 35.02 0.19
CA ALA A 144 -12.50 33.83 -0.04
C ALA A 144 -11.65 33.44 1.17
N GLU A 145 -11.12 34.42 1.91
CA GLU A 145 -10.39 34.17 3.16
C GLU A 145 -11.31 33.66 4.28
N LEU A 146 -12.55 34.15 4.37
CA LEU A 146 -13.55 33.65 5.33
C LEU A 146 -14.04 32.22 5.03
N GLU A 147 -14.12 31.83 3.74
CA GLU A 147 -14.46 30.45 3.37
C GLU A 147 -13.26 29.49 3.54
N GLU A 148 -12.03 29.95 3.28
CA GLU A 148 -10.83 29.17 3.56
C GLU A 148 -10.62 28.97 5.08
N GLU A 149 -10.89 29.98 5.91
CA GLU A 149 -10.84 29.86 7.38
C GLU A 149 -11.91 28.89 7.94
N LYS A 150 -13.12 28.85 7.37
CA LYS A 150 -14.13 27.84 7.74
C LYS A 150 -13.72 26.40 7.40
N SER A 151 -12.77 26.23 6.49
CA SER A 151 -12.22 24.92 6.11
C SER A 151 -10.91 24.55 6.83
N SER A 152 -10.44 25.39 7.76
CA SER A 152 -9.17 25.21 8.48
C SER A 152 -9.22 24.21 9.65
N GLY A 153 -10.36 23.54 9.84
CA GLY A 153 -10.51 22.47 10.82
C GLY A 153 -9.63 21.25 10.52
N PRO A 154 -9.44 20.35 11.51
CA PRO A 154 -8.77 19.09 11.26
C PRO A 154 -9.47 18.34 10.13
N PHE A 155 -8.69 17.68 9.26
CA PHE A 155 -9.24 16.90 8.15
C PHE A 155 -10.28 15.91 8.69
N ALA A 156 -11.46 15.92 8.07
CA ALA A 156 -12.54 14.99 8.35
C ALA A 156 -12.98 14.30 7.04
N LEU A 157 -13.39 13.03 7.15
CA LEU A 157 -14.01 12.36 6.01
C LEU A 157 -15.38 13.00 5.73
N PRO A 158 -15.76 13.14 4.45
CA PRO A 158 -17.12 13.53 4.10
C PRO A 158 -18.16 12.57 4.68
N GLU A 159 -19.40 13.05 4.80
CA GLU A 159 -20.53 12.20 5.19
C GLU A 159 -20.80 11.09 4.15
N ASN A 160 -21.36 9.98 4.63
CA ASN A 160 -21.76 8.80 3.83
C ASN A 160 -20.60 8.08 3.13
N ILE A 161 -19.39 8.16 3.67
CA ILE A 161 -18.25 7.37 3.20
C ILE A 161 -18.27 5.98 3.84
N GLU A 162 -18.39 4.96 3.00
CA GLU A 162 -18.30 3.55 3.40
C GLU A 162 -16.89 2.99 3.23
N VAL A 163 -16.12 3.51 2.25
CA VAL A 163 -14.75 3.06 1.96
C VAL A 163 -13.81 4.26 1.93
N ALA A 164 -12.80 4.26 2.79
CA ALA A 164 -11.73 5.26 2.83
C ALA A 164 -10.38 4.62 2.47
N LEU A 165 -9.82 5.02 1.34
CA LEU A 165 -8.54 4.55 0.81
C LEU A 165 -7.46 5.61 1.08
N PHE A 166 -6.54 5.34 2.01
CA PHE A 166 -5.41 6.23 2.29
C PHE A 166 -4.17 5.77 1.53
N ILE A 167 -3.62 6.67 0.72
CA ILE A 167 -2.55 6.35 -0.23
C ILE A 167 -1.20 6.82 0.30
N SER A 168 -0.33 5.86 0.59
CA SER A 168 1.04 6.06 1.12
C SER A 168 1.13 7.11 2.23
N PRO A 169 0.25 7.10 3.26
CA PRO A 169 0.36 8.03 4.38
C PRO A 169 1.70 7.85 5.10
N GLY A 170 2.37 8.95 5.42
CA GLY A 170 3.57 8.92 6.25
C GLY A 170 3.24 9.01 7.75
N PRO A 171 4.27 9.03 8.62
CA PRO A 171 4.07 9.06 10.07
C PRO A 171 3.22 10.24 10.57
N LYS A 172 3.33 11.42 9.93
CA LYS A 172 2.51 12.59 10.29
C LYS A 172 1.05 12.40 9.90
N GLU A 173 0.81 11.82 8.72
CA GLU A 173 -0.52 11.56 8.20
C GLU A 173 -1.23 10.45 8.98
N LEU A 174 -0.51 9.46 9.50
CA LEU A 174 -1.07 8.39 10.32
C LEU A 174 -1.73 8.89 11.61
N VAL A 175 -1.28 10.01 12.16
CA VAL A 175 -1.97 10.67 13.30
C VAL A 175 -3.37 11.13 12.90
N VAL A 176 -3.55 11.57 11.65
CA VAL A 176 -4.86 11.95 11.12
C VAL A 176 -5.70 10.70 10.86
N VAL A 177 -5.11 9.64 10.30
CA VAL A 177 -5.79 8.36 10.07
C VAL A 177 -6.29 7.74 11.38
N GLU A 178 -5.50 7.80 12.47
CA GLU A 178 -5.91 7.34 13.80
C GLU A 178 -7.18 8.07 14.27
N LYS A 179 -7.20 9.40 14.18
CA LYS A 179 -8.38 10.21 14.55
C LYS A 179 -9.61 9.84 13.73
N ILE A 180 -9.43 9.65 12.41
CA ILE A 180 -10.50 9.23 11.51
C ILE A 180 -11.02 7.85 11.92
N CYS A 181 -10.16 6.88 12.17
CA CYS A 181 -10.54 5.53 12.59
C CYS A 181 -11.39 5.56 13.87
N ASN A 182 -11.02 6.41 14.84
CA ASN A 182 -11.76 6.58 16.09
C ASN A 182 -13.12 7.26 15.87
N GLN A 183 -13.21 8.20 14.91
CA GLN A 183 -14.44 8.92 14.61
C GLN A 183 -15.46 8.05 13.87
N VAL A 184 -15.02 7.29 12.86
CA VAL A 184 -15.93 6.52 12.00
C VAL A 184 -16.27 5.13 12.57
N GLY A 185 -15.43 4.62 13.49
CA GLY A 185 -15.58 3.28 14.03
C GLY A 185 -15.57 2.20 12.94
N ASP A 186 -15.99 0.99 13.27
CA ASP A 186 -15.90 -0.16 12.34
C ASP A 186 -16.93 -0.14 11.19
N GLY A 187 -17.83 0.84 11.17
CA GLY A 187 -18.85 0.99 10.12
C GLY A 187 -18.30 1.47 8.77
N THR A 188 -17.14 2.12 8.75
CA THR A 188 -16.43 2.52 7.53
C THR A 188 -15.22 1.62 7.33
N LEU A 189 -15.06 1.03 6.14
CA LEU A 189 -13.87 0.30 5.75
C LEU A 189 -12.70 1.28 5.54
N VAL A 190 -11.61 1.10 6.28
CA VAL A 190 -10.40 1.89 6.13
C VAL A 190 -9.29 1.01 5.58
N VAL A 191 -8.78 1.38 4.40
CA VAL A 191 -7.72 0.66 3.71
C VAL A 191 -6.49 1.56 3.57
N LEU A 192 -5.37 1.06 4.05
CA LEU A 192 -4.04 1.63 3.90
C LEU A 192 -3.39 1.00 2.66
N LEU A 193 -3.07 1.82 1.66
CA LEU A 193 -2.41 1.39 0.44
C LEU A 193 -0.97 1.90 0.45
N ASN A 194 0.01 0.99 0.41
CA ASN A 194 1.45 1.28 0.37
C ASN A 194 1.99 2.14 1.54
N THR A 195 1.36 2.11 2.72
CA THR A 195 1.82 2.83 3.91
C THR A 195 3.19 2.39 4.42
N ARG A 196 3.61 1.15 4.14
CA ARG A 196 4.87 0.54 4.63
C ARG A 196 4.94 0.52 6.16
N LEU A 197 3.88 0.07 6.82
CA LEU A 197 3.78 0.09 8.29
C LEU A 197 4.99 -0.53 8.99
N GLY A 198 5.55 -1.61 8.44
CA GLY A 198 6.74 -2.28 9.00
C GLY A 198 8.04 -1.46 8.94
N SER A 199 8.07 -0.35 8.20
CA SER A 199 9.21 0.57 8.15
C SER A 199 9.10 1.74 9.14
N ILE A 200 7.95 1.87 9.82
CA ILE A 200 7.66 2.98 10.73
C ILE A 200 8.00 2.56 12.15
N SER A 201 8.98 3.23 12.75
CA SER A 201 9.44 2.95 14.12
C SER A 201 8.70 3.75 15.19
N ASN A 202 8.02 4.84 14.82
CA ASN A 202 7.35 5.73 15.76
C ASN A 202 6.00 6.22 15.21
N PHE A 203 4.91 5.77 15.85
CA PHE A 203 3.54 6.18 15.54
C PHE A 203 3.06 7.36 16.40
N GLY A 204 3.91 7.91 17.27
CA GLY A 204 3.63 9.07 18.12
C GLY A 204 2.87 8.77 19.42
N SER A 205 2.07 7.70 19.48
CA SER A 205 1.34 7.29 20.68
C SER A 205 1.24 5.76 20.80
N ALA A 206 1.05 5.25 22.02
CA ALA A 206 0.84 3.81 22.24
C ALA A 206 -0.47 3.30 21.61
N ALA A 207 -1.51 4.15 21.58
CA ALA A 207 -2.79 3.86 20.94
C ALA A 207 -2.62 3.71 19.42
N ALA A 208 -1.90 4.62 18.78
CA ALA A 208 -1.56 4.56 17.36
C ALA A 208 -0.73 3.31 17.04
N THR A 209 0.29 3.01 17.86
CA THR A 209 1.08 1.78 17.70
C THR A 209 0.18 0.55 17.74
N LYS A 210 -0.72 0.44 18.72
CA LYS A 210 -1.66 -0.69 18.82
C LYS A 210 -2.59 -0.76 17.61
N LEU A 211 -3.15 0.37 17.18
CA LEU A 211 -4.03 0.46 16.02
C LEU A 211 -3.34 -0.10 14.77
N PHE A 212 -2.18 0.45 14.42
CA PHE A 212 -1.51 0.13 13.16
C PHE A 212 -0.75 -1.21 13.18
N THR A 213 -0.38 -1.74 14.35
CA THR A 213 0.36 -3.03 14.42
C THR A 213 -0.50 -4.23 14.79
N GLN A 214 -1.66 -4.03 15.44
CA GLN A 214 -2.51 -5.13 15.92
C GLN A 214 -3.93 -5.09 15.36
N THR A 215 -4.44 -3.91 14.97
CA THR A 215 -5.83 -3.79 14.48
C THR A 215 -5.90 -3.82 12.96
N PHE A 216 -4.96 -3.18 12.28
CA PHE A 216 -4.83 -3.28 10.82
C PHE A 216 -4.33 -4.67 10.43
N GLU A 217 -5.16 -5.39 9.68
CA GLU A 217 -4.81 -6.70 9.14
C GLU A 217 -4.02 -6.51 7.84
N SER A 218 -2.85 -7.14 7.75
CA SER A 218 -2.08 -7.16 6.50
C SER A 218 -2.73 -8.14 5.52
N VAL A 219 -3.67 -7.62 4.73
CA VAL A 219 -4.51 -8.39 3.80
C VAL A 219 -3.71 -8.85 2.59
N PHE A 220 -2.83 -8.00 2.08
CA PHE A 220 -1.91 -8.35 1.02
C PHE A 220 -0.58 -7.65 1.23
N HIS A 221 0.50 -8.42 1.19
CA HIS A 221 1.85 -7.88 1.30
C HIS A 221 2.73 -8.54 0.25
N LEU A 222 3.43 -7.73 -0.53
CA LEU A 222 4.46 -8.17 -1.44
C LEU A 222 5.55 -7.10 -1.44
N ALA A 223 6.63 -7.35 -0.73
CA ALA A 223 7.74 -6.41 -0.63
C ALA A 223 9.07 -7.14 -0.45
N ALA A 224 10.16 -6.38 -0.51
CA ALA A 224 11.48 -6.86 -0.12
C ALA A 224 11.44 -7.36 1.33
N ALA A 225 12.04 -8.53 1.59
CA ALA A 225 12.38 -8.92 2.95
C ALA A 225 13.44 -7.94 3.52
N PRO A 226 13.71 -7.95 4.84
CA PRO A 226 14.82 -7.17 5.40
C PRO A 226 16.14 -7.60 4.71
N GLN A 227 16.72 -6.72 3.90
CA GLN A 227 17.82 -7.09 3.00
C GLN A 227 19.16 -7.29 3.70
N ASP A 228 19.29 -6.78 4.92
CA ASP A 228 20.38 -7.03 5.85
C ASP A 228 20.33 -8.44 6.46
N ALA A 229 19.14 -8.98 6.68
CA ALA A 229 18.92 -10.30 7.26
C ALA A 229 18.72 -11.41 6.22
N ALA A 230 17.98 -11.12 5.15
CA ALA A 230 17.60 -12.05 4.09
C ALA A 230 17.75 -11.36 2.72
N PRO A 231 18.99 -11.17 2.22
CA PRO A 231 19.24 -10.51 0.95
C PRO A 231 18.57 -11.25 -0.22
N ASN A 232 18.11 -10.49 -1.22
CA ASN A 232 17.45 -10.99 -2.43
C ASN A 232 16.17 -11.82 -2.17
N CYS A 233 15.61 -11.70 -0.97
CA CYS A 233 14.36 -12.35 -0.60
C CYS A 233 13.19 -11.36 -0.61
N LEU A 234 11.99 -11.90 -0.81
CA LEU A 234 10.72 -11.22 -0.71
C LEU A 234 9.90 -11.81 0.41
N LEU A 235 9.16 -10.93 1.06
CA LEU A 235 8.11 -11.31 1.98
C LEU A 235 6.76 -11.18 1.25
N HIS A 236 5.95 -12.24 1.32
CA HIS A 236 4.64 -12.30 0.67
C HIS A 236 3.56 -12.78 1.63
N ARG A 237 2.39 -12.15 1.56
CA ARG A 237 1.16 -12.62 2.19
C ARG A 237 -0.04 -12.28 1.33
N ALA A 238 -0.99 -13.19 1.27
CA ALA A 238 -2.33 -12.95 0.72
C ALA A 238 -3.33 -13.61 1.67
N TYR A 239 -4.08 -12.79 2.41
CA TYR A 239 -5.05 -13.27 3.40
C TYR A 239 -6.04 -14.27 2.78
N PRO A 240 -6.39 -15.37 3.48
CA PRO A 240 -6.07 -15.70 4.87
C PRO A 240 -4.78 -16.51 5.03
N MET A 241 -3.96 -16.61 3.98
CA MET A 241 -2.76 -17.42 4.00
C MET A 241 -1.68 -16.81 4.90
N ASP A 242 -0.81 -17.69 5.37
CA ASP A 242 0.37 -17.36 6.18
C ASP A 242 1.36 -16.48 5.40
N TRP A 243 2.19 -15.78 6.16
CA TRP A 243 3.37 -15.09 5.65
C TRP A 243 4.37 -16.08 5.09
N VAL A 244 4.95 -15.73 3.95
CA VAL A 244 5.91 -16.57 3.24
C VAL A 244 7.15 -15.77 2.89
N LEU A 245 8.32 -16.33 3.23
CA LEU A 245 9.60 -15.84 2.75
C LEU A 245 9.98 -16.64 1.51
N ALA A 246 10.33 -15.93 0.45
CA ALA A 246 10.66 -16.53 -0.83
C ALA A 246 11.81 -15.79 -1.51
N ARG A 247 12.43 -16.49 -2.45
CA ARG A 247 13.58 -16.00 -3.22
C ARG A 247 13.32 -16.16 -4.72
N LYS A 248 13.80 -15.20 -5.52
CA LYS A 248 13.96 -15.41 -6.97
C LYS A 248 15.30 -16.11 -7.19
N PRO A 249 15.33 -17.33 -7.73
CA PRO A 249 16.54 -17.78 -8.39
C PRO A 249 16.77 -16.96 -9.66
N ALA A 250 18.03 -16.90 -10.15
CA ALA A 250 18.34 -16.27 -11.44
C ALA A 250 17.64 -16.98 -12.61
N VAL A 251 17.40 -18.29 -12.47
CA VAL A 251 16.70 -19.12 -13.44
C VAL A 251 15.58 -19.88 -12.74
N GLY A 252 14.37 -19.78 -13.25
CA GLY A 252 13.20 -20.53 -12.77
C GLY A 252 12.21 -19.72 -11.92
N PRO A 253 11.13 -20.36 -11.45
CA PRO A 253 10.10 -19.70 -10.67
C PRO A 253 10.59 -19.33 -9.27
N PRO A 254 9.97 -18.33 -8.63
CA PRO A 254 10.20 -18.05 -7.22
C PRO A 254 10.00 -19.28 -6.34
N LYS A 255 10.90 -19.48 -5.38
CA LYS A 255 10.82 -20.58 -4.41
C LYS A 255 10.56 -20.03 -3.02
N SER A 256 9.48 -20.48 -2.41
CA SER A 256 9.13 -20.22 -1.02
C SER A 256 9.88 -21.19 -0.12
N PHE A 257 10.39 -20.72 1.02
CA PHE A 257 11.17 -21.56 1.95
C PHE A 257 10.98 -21.23 3.44
N GLY A 258 10.20 -20.19 3.78
CA GLY A 258 9.77 -19.90 5.15
C GLY A 258 8.26 -19.65 5.23
N ARG A 259 7.64 -19.96 6.37
CA ARG A 259 6.19 -19.81 6.61
C ARG A 259 5.90 -19.42 8.06
N TRP A 260 5.02 -18.43 8.27
CA TRP A 260 4.61 -17.96 9.60
C TRP A 260 3.16 -17.49 9.60
N SER A 261 2.42 -17.77 10.68
CA SER A 261 1.06 -17.27 10.84
C SER A 261 1.00 -15.76 11.10
N GLN A 262 2.09 -15.19 11.59
CA GLN A 262 2.27 -13.76 11.87
C GLN A 262 3.46 -13.22 11.06
N ARG A 263 3.58 -11.89 10.97
CA ARG A 263 4.68 -11.27 10.24
C ARG A 263 6.01 -11.68 10.89
N PRO A 264 6.96 -12.28 10.15
CA PRO A 264 8.18 -12.77 10.74
C PRO A 264 9.08 -11.62 11.23
N THR A 265 9.83 -11.88 12.29
CA THR A 265 10.86 -10.96 12.78
C THR A 265 12.10 -10.97 11.90
N LEU A 266 13.01 -10.03 12.15
CA LEU A 266 14.29 -9.96 11.46
C LEU A 266 15.12 -11.22 11.72
N GLU A 267 15.14 -11.71 12.95
CA GLU A 267 15.86 -12.91 13.38
C GLU A 267 15.27 -14.17 12.74
N GLU A 268 13.95 -14.27 12.65
CA GLU A 268 13.27 -15.40 11.98
C GLU A 268 13.60 -15.44 10.49
N CYS A 269 13.62 -14.28 9.83
CA CYS A 269 14.05 -14.15 8.44
C CYS A 269 15.51 -14.56 8.27
N ALA A 270 16.41 -14.05 9.13
CA ALA A 270 17.84 -14.34 9.10
C ALA A 270 18.12 -15.85 9.29
N SER A 271 17.52 -16.46 10.31
CA SER A 271 17.71 -17.88 10.63
C SER A 271 17.22 -18.77 9.49
N THR A 272 16.05 -18.45 8.94
CA THR A 272 15.47 -19.19 7.81
C THR A 272 16.34 -19.07 6.55
N PHE A 273 16.84 -17.86 6.27
CA PHE A 273 17.74 -17.62 5.15
C PHE A 273 19.08 -18.37 5.30
N GLN A 274 19.69 -18.36 6.48
CA GLN A 274 20.95 -19.08 6.74
C GLN A 274 20.80 -20.60 6.63
N SER A 275 19.62 -21.15 6.95
CA SER A 275 19.34 -22.58 6.79
C SER A 275 19.13 -23.01 5.33
N LEU A 276 19.04 -22.06 4.39
CA LEU A 276 18.82 -22.33 2.98
C LEU A 276 20.07 -22.99 2.37
N GLN A 277 19.99 -24.29 2.09
CA GLN A 277 21.02 -24.98 1.33
C GLN A 277 20.91 -24.60 -0.16
N LEU A 278 21.73 -23.64 -0.59
CA LEU A 278 21.84 -23.30 -2.01
C LEU A 278 22.59 -24.37 -2.76
N SER A 279 22.01 -24.79 -3.90
CA SER A 279 22.70 -25.64 -4.85
C SER A 279 23.95 -24.93 -5.41
N GLU A 280 24.97 -25.69 -5.83
CA GLU A 280 26.22 -25.12 -6.37
C GLU A 280 25.97 -24.21 -7.58
N VAL A 281 24.96 -24.53 -8.40
CA VAL A 281 24.52 -23.73 -9.55
C VAL A 281 23.96 -22.38 -9.11
N GLU A 282 23.20 -22.33 -8.00
CA GLU A 282 22.61 -21.09 -7.50
C GLU A 282 23.67 -20.16 -6.87
N ARG A 283 24.75 -20.70 -6.28
CA ARG A 283 25.86 -19.90 -5.70
C ARG A 283 26.71 -19.18 -6.75
N GLY A 284 26.87 -19.76 -7.95
CA GLY A 284 27.71 -19.19 -9.01
C GLY A 284 27.14 -17.96 -9.72
N VAL A 285 25.84 -17.68 -9.57
CA VAL A 285 25.11 -16.66 -10.36
C VAL A 285 24.76 -15.40 -9.55
N GLU A 286 24.99 -15.39 -8.24
CA GLU A 286 24.49 -14.34 -7.31
C GLU A 286 25.19 -12.98 -7.35
N ASN A 287 26.22 -12.77 -8.17
CA ASN A 287 26.95 -11.49 -8.21
C ASN A 287 26.23 -10.33 -8.93
N VAL A 288 24.92 -10.46 -9.21
CA VAL A 288 24.14 -9.42 -9.91
C VAL A 288 22.99 -8.95 -9.02
N VAL A 289 23.14 -7.76 -8.45
CA VAL A 289 22.13 -7.08 -7.63
C VAL A 289 20.97 -6.66 -8.53
N GLU A 290 19.88 -7.43 -8.54
CA GLU A 290 18.62 -7.01 -9.17
C GLU A 290 17.68 -6.34 -8.15
N ASN A 291 17.24 -5.13 -8.47
CA ASN A 291 16.28 -4.36 -7.70
C ASN A 291 14.94 -5.11 -7.61
N VAL A 292 14.34 -5.22 -6.42
CA VAL A 292 13.05 -5.90 -6.15
C VAL A 292 11.90 -5.45 -7.09
N ALA A 293 11.93 -4.21 -7.59
CA ALA A 293 10.96 -3.74 -8.59
C ALA A 293 11.11 -4.40 -9.97
N SER A 294 12.25 -5.03 -10.29
CA SER A 294 12.42 -5.85 -11.50
C SER A 294 11.61 -7.14 -11.45
N TRP A 295 11.19 -7.57 -10.25
CA TRP A 295 10.48 -8.82 -10.06
C TRP A 295 9.16 -8.88 -10.81
N LEU A 296 8.42 -7.76 -10.82
CA LEU A 296 7.09 -7.63 -11.41
C LEU A 296 7.11 -6.91 -12.77
N LYS A 297 8.20 -7.00 -13.54
CA LYS A 297 8.27 -6.40 -14.88
C LYS A 297 7.52 -7.21 -15.94
#